data_AF-W1WA79-F1
#
_entry.id   AF-W1WA79-F1
#
_cell.length_a   1.000
_cell.length_b   1.000
_cell.length_c   1.000
_cell.angle_alpha   90.00
_cell.angle_beta   90.00
_cell.angle_gamma   90.00
#
_symmetry.space_group_name_H-M   'P 1'
#
loop_
_entity.id
_entity.type
_entity.pdbx_description
1 polymer ?
#
loop_
_entity_poly.entity_id
_entity_poly.type
_entity_poly.pdbx_seq_one_letter_code
_entity_poly.pdbx_strand_id
1 'polypeptide(L)'
;MNASDYRAYREEQALKKEIKRQETPKTPSYTFRFTDNITINHNTPKASENYRIRAVLSSYKKLNNQYLELQEIIKHYNPTAKISTYGRTSTHTNKKHDLSDELVKIEDTGIKFANIVLMRSYIKGRLQDITALPYSDIRYIIDAYIDEITSVSTTKTSRIIKSILKKSIELPTVEQAKLYIQN
;
A
#
# COMPACT_ATOMS: atom_id res chain seq x y z
N MET A 1 2.84 38.30 -35.01
CA MET A 1 3.12 37.37 -33.90
C MET A 1 4.61 37.48 -33.61
N ASN A 2 5.02 37.85 -32.39
CA ASN A 2 6.44 37.99 -32.06
C ASN A 2 7.08 36.60 -31.89
N ALA A 3 8.40 36.46 -32.07
CA ALA A 3 9.11 35.19 -32.01
C ALA A 3 8.92 34.47 -30.65
N SER A 4 8.75 35.24 -29.57
CA SER A 4 8.42 34.73 -28.24
C SER A 4 7.02 34.13 -28.17
N ASP A 5 6.03 34.78 -28.78
CA ASP A 5 4.64 34.31 -28.80
C ASP A 5 4.51 33.02 -29.62
N TYR A 6 5.28 32.91 -30.71
CA TYR A 6 5.33 31.70 -31.54
C TYR A 6 5.94 30.51 -30.78
N ARG A 7 6.94 30.75 -29.94
CA ARG A 7 7.58 29.71 -29.12
C ARG A 7 6.63 29.22 -28.03
N ALA A 8 5.97 30.13 -27.32
CA ALA A 8 4.97 29.81 -26.30
C ALA A 8 3.79 29.02 -26.89
N TYR A 9 3.29 29.43 -28.06
CA TYR A 9 2.23 28.70 -28.76
C TYR A 9 2.66 27.27 -29.14
N ARG A 10 3.91 27.09 -29.61
CA ARG A 10 4.45 25.77 -29.97
C ARG A 10 4.57 24.84 -28.76
N GLU A 11 5.01 25.37 -27.63
CA GLU A 11 5.16 24.62 -26.37
C GLU A 11 3.79 24.22 -25.80
N GLU A 12 2.79 25.11 -25.87
CA GLU A 12 1.42 24.82 -25.44
C GLU A 12 0.76 23.72 -26.30
N GLN A 13 1.01 23.73 -27.62
CA GLN A 13 0.52 22.67 -28.52
C GLN A 13 1.22 21.34 -28.27
N ALA A 14 2.50 21.34 -27.93
CA ALA A 14 3.23 20.12 -27.56
C ALA A 14 2.69 19.53 -26.25
N LEU A 15 2.40 20.37 -25.26
CA LEU A 15 1.82 19.94 -23.97
C LEU A 15 0.43 19.34 -24.16
N LYS A 16 -0.44 20.00 -24.94
CA LYS A 16 -1.79 19.47 -25.25
C LYS A 16 -1.74 18.13 -25.98
N LYS A 17 -0.74 17.91 -26.84
CA LYS A 17 -0.55 16.64 -27.55
C LYS A 17 -0.07 15.53 -26.61
N GLU A 18 0.78 15.83 -25.64
CA GLU A 18 1.26 14.85 -24.64
C GLU A 18 0.18 14.51 -23.61
N ILE A 19 -0.62 15.49 -23.16
CA ILE A 19 -1.82 15.26 -22.31
C ILE A 19 -2.80 14.34 -23.04
N LYS A 20 -3.12 14.63 -24.31
CA LYS A 20 -4.01 13.80 -25.11
C LYS A 20 -3.47 12.38 -25.36
N ARG A 21 -2.13 12.21 -25.34
CA ARG A 21 -1.47 10.90 -25.44
C ARG A 21 -1.57 10.09 -24.14
N GLN A 22 -1.63 10.76 -22.99
CA GLN A 22 -1.84 10.15 -21.68
C GLN A 22 -3.33 9.87 -21.40
N GLU A 23 -4.25 10.66 -21.97
CA GLU A 23 -5.70 10.51 -21.80
C GLU A 23 -6.30 9.34 -22.60
N THR A 24 -5.60 8.78 -23.59
CA THR A 24 -6.01 7.49 -24.18
C THR A 24 -5.57 6.36 -23.27
N PRO A 25 -6.48 5.68 -22.55
CA PRO A 25 -6.12 4.49 -21.80
C PRO A 25 -5.87 3.40 -22.84
N LYS A 26 -4.60 3.11 -23.13
CA LYS A 26 -4.24 1.74 -23.48
C LYS A 26 -4.48 0.96 -22.21
N THR A 27 -5.69 0.43 -22.01
CA THR A 27 -5.96 -0.55 -20.96
C THR A 27 -4.96 -1.69 -21.17
N PRO A 28 -3.91 -1.81 -20.34
CA PRO A 28 -3.21 -3.07 -20.28
C PRO A 28 -4.21 -3.97 -19.56
N SER A 29 -4.77 -4.97 -20.24
CA SER A 29 -5.44 -6.05 -19.52
C SER A 29 -4.36 -6.83 -18.78
N TYR A 30 -3.85 -6.26 -17.68
CA TYR A 30 -2.96 -6.95 -16.80
C TYR A 30 -3.83 -7.86 -15.94
N THR A 31 -4.22 -9.01 -16.48
CA THR A 31 -4.68 -10.12 -15.66
C THR A 31 -3.46 -10.61 -14.87
N PHE A 32 -3.25 -10.02 -13.70
CA PHE A 32 -2.22 -10.44 -12.74
C PHE A 32 -2.67 -11.79 -12.18
N ARG A 33 -2.18 -12.89 -12.76
CA ARG A 33 -2.41 -14.24 -12.23
C ARG A 33 -1.32 -14.52 -11.21
N PHE A 34 -1.67 -14.42 -9.94
CA PHE A 34 -0.80 -14.86 -8.86
C PHE A 34 -0.90 -16.39 -8.73
N THR A 35 -0.02 -17.10 -9.44
CA THR A 35 0.14 -18.55 -9.26
C THR A 35 1.18 -18.79 -8.18
N ASP A 36 0.72 -19.05 -6.96
CA ASP A 36 1.48 -19.83 -5.98
C ASP A 36 0.47 -20.56 -5.10
N ASN A 37 0.39 -21.87 -5.31
CA ASN A 37 -0.48 -22.78 -4.58
C ASN A 37 0.25 -23.18 -3.31
N ILE A 38 0.03 -22.42 -2.24
CA ILE A 38 0.61 -22.76 -0.95
C ILE A 38 -0.24 -23.88 -0.35
N THR A 39 0.41 -24.99 -0.05
CA THR A 39 -0.22 -26.22 0.43
C THR A 39 -0.17 -26.22 1.95
N ILE A 40 -1.33 -26.12 2.61
CA ILE A 40 -1.41 -26.21 4.07
C ILE A 40 -1.54 -27.68 4.48
N ASN A 41 -0.64 -28.13 5.36
CA ASN A 41 -0.67 -29.44 5.99
C ASN A 41 -1.90 -29.56 6.94
N HIS A 42 -2.77 -30.54 6.68
CA HIS A 42 -4.09 -30.70 7.32
C HIS A 42 -4.10 -31.24 8.77
N ASN A 43 -2.94 -31.33 9.43
CA ASN A 43 -2.82 -32.00 10.73
C ASN A 43 -2.79 -31.05 11.96
N THR A 44 -3.07 -29.76 11.79
CA THR A 44 -3.13 -28.80 12.91
C THR A 44 -4.50 -28.80 13.62
N PRO A 45 -4.56 -28.71 14.97
CA PRO A 45 -5.84 -28.62 15.69
C PRO A 45 -6.69 -27.42 15.22
N LYS A 46 -8.00 -27.62 15.00
CA LYS A 46 -8.93 -26.56 14.52
C LYS A 46 -8.92 -25.27 15.36
N ALA A 47 -8.64 -25.38 16.66
CA ALA A 47 -8.47 -24.22 17.55
C ALA A 47 -7.24 -23.37 17.19
N SER A 48 -6.14 -24.01 16.77
CA SER A 48 -4.92 -23.32 16.34
C SER A 48 -5.11 -22.65 14.98
N GLU A 49 -5.87 -23.26 14.05
CA GLU A 49 -6.14 -22.65 12.75
C GLU A 49 -7.04 -21.41 12.85
N ASN A 50 -8.04 -21.42 13.73
CA ASN A 50 -8.85 -20.21 13.99
C ASN A 50 -7.98 -19.06 14.51
N TYR A 51 -7.09 -19.38 15.46
CA TYR A 51 -6.13 -18.41 15.98
C TYR A 51 -5.20 -17.90 14.87
N ARG A 52 -4.70 -18.78 13.99
CA ARG A 52 -3.86 -18.38 12.84
C ARG A 52 -4.58 -17.42 11.89
N ILE A 53 -5.84 -17.70 11.52
CA ILE A 53 -6.61 -16.81 10.64
C ILE A 53 -6.82 -15.44 11.31
N ARG A 54 -7.14 -15.43 12.61
CA ARG A 54 -7.25 -14.16 13.37
C ARG A 54 -5.95 -13.39 13.43
N ALA A 55 -4.81 -14.09 13.56
CA ALA A 55 -3.50 -13.47 13.53
C ALA A 55 -3.20 -12.82 12.16
N VAL A 56 -3.57 -13.48 11.06
CA VAL A 56 -3.47 -12.91 9.70
C VAL A 56 -4.36 -11.67 9.54
N LEU A 57 -5.63 -11.73 9.96
CA LEU A 57 -6.50 -10.55 9.92
C LEU A 57 -5.96 -9.39 10.78
N SER A 58 -5.34 -9.71 11.92
CA SER A 58 -4.72 -8.70 12.79
C SER A 58 -3.46 -8.10 12.18
N SER A 59 -2.70 -8.86 11.39
CA SER A 59 -1.51 -8.33 10.70
C SER A 59 -1.88 -7.37 9.58
N TYR A 60 -3.01 -7.59 8.88
CA TYR A 60 -3.56 -6.61 7.94
C TYR A 60 -3.85 -5.27 8.61
N LYS A 61 -4.49 -5.32 9.79
CA LYS A 61 -4.78 -4.11 10.57
C LYS A 61 -3.50 -3.37 10.98
N LYS A 62 -2.49 -4.09 11.45
CA LYS A 62 -1.18 -3.51 11.78
C LYS A 62 -0.52 -2.85 10.57
N LEU A 63 -0.57 -3.50 9.41
CA LEU A 63 -0.05 -2.93 8.16
C LEU A 63 -0.78 -1.65 7.76
N ASN A 64 -2.10 -1.60 7.94
CA ASN A 64 -2.89 -0.40 7.67
C ASN A 64 -2.58 0.75 8.66
N ASN A 65 -2.40 0.46 9.94
CA ASN A 65 -1.98 1.47 10.92
C ASN A 65 -0.65 2.11 10.52
N GLN A 66 0.34 1.30 10.11
CA GLN A 66 1.63 1.81 9.61
C GLN A 66 1.46 2.67 8.35
N TYR A 67 0.55 2.28 7.45
CA TYR A 67 0.22 3.11 6.29
C TYR A 67 -0.32 4.48 6.70
N LEU A 68 -1.28 4.53 7.63
CA LEU A 68 -1.91 5.78 8.09
C LEU A 68 -0.90 6.69 8.81
N GLU A 69 -0.05 6.12 9.67
CA GLU A 69 1.03 6.85 10.35
C GLU A 69 1.98 7.50 9.33
N LEU A 70 2.48 6.72 8.36
CA LEU A 70 3.39 7.22 7.33
C LEU A 70 2.69 8.23 6.40
N GLN A 71 1.43 8.01 6.06
CA GLN A 71 0.65 8.95 5.26
C GLN A 71 0.54 10.30 5.96
N GLU A 72 0.31 10.30 7.28
CA GLU A 72 0.18 11.52 8.05
C GLU A 72 1.50 12.28 8.16
N ILE A 73 2.61 11.56 8.40
CA ILE A 73 3.97 12.12 8.39
C ILE A 73 4.26 12.80 7.05
N ILE A 74 3.94 12.14 5.94
CA ILE A 74 4.18 12.67 4.58
C ILE A 74 3.30 13.90 4.31
N LYS A 75 2.01 13.88 4.69
CA LYS A 75 1.10 15.02 4.52
C LYS A 75 1.54 16.28 5.26
N HIS A 76 2.06 16.09 6.48
CA HIS A 76 2.47 17.19 7.35
C HIS A 76 3.94 17.56 7.19
N TYR A 77 4.64 16.91 6.26
CA TYR A 77 6.02 17.24 5.96
C TYR A 77 6.10 18.61 5.28
N ASN A 78 6.58 19.61 6.03
CA ASN A 78 6.83 20.95 5.51
C ASN A 78 8.35 21.14 5.29
N PRO A 79 8.84 21.05 4.04
CA PRO A 79 10.26 21.22 3.74
C PRO A 79 10.75 22.64 4.11
N THR A 80 9.91 23.65 3.88
CA THR A 80 10.28 25.06 4.04
C THR A 80 10.44 25.47 5.51
N ALA A 81 9.62 24.92 6.42
CA ALA A 81 9.71 25.21 7.85
C ALA A 81 11.04 24.72 8.46
N LYS A 82 11.50 23.52 8.06
CA LYS A 82 12.76 22.94 8.53
C LYS A 82 14.00 23.58 7.91
N ILE A 83 13.91 24.02 6.66
CA ILE A 83 14.98 24.83 6.02
C ILE A 83 15.04 26.23 6.65
N SER A 84 13.92 26.82 7.07
CA SER A 84 13.87 28.19 7.64
C SER A 84 14.47 28.31 9.06
N THR A 85 14.39 27.26 9.89
CA THR A 85 15.11 27.20 11.18
C THR A 85 16.63 27.32 11.01
N TYR A 86 17.12 27.02 9.82
CA TYR A 86 18.52 27.07 9.46
C TYR A 86 19.02 28.47 9.12
N GLY A 87 18.18 29.29 8.45
CA GLY A 87 18.50 30.67 8.11
C GLY A 87 18.64 31.61 9.31
N ARG A 88 18.10 31.22 10.48
CA ARG A 88 18.07 32.07 11.69
C ARG A 88 19.12 31.71 12.75
N THR A 89 19.82 30.58 12.64
CA THR A 89 20.72 30.06 13.71
C THR A 89 22.10 29.62 13.22
N SER A 90 22.67 30.27 12.20
CA SER A 90 23.99 29.93 11.64
C SER A 90 25.17 30.33 12.54
N THR A 91 25.28 29.74 13.73
CA THR A 91 26.58 29.54 14.39
C THR A 91 27.26 28.31 13.79
N HIS A 92 28.55 28.48 13.46
CA HIS A 92 29.41 27.53 12.77
C HIS A 92 29.69 26.29 13.63
N THR A 93 29.15 25.11 13.26
CA THR A 93 29.77 23.78 13.42
C THR A 93 29.00 22.73 12.59
N ASN A 94 29.71 21.87 11.83
CA ASN A 94 29.31 20.57 11.23
C ASN A 94 27.91 20.36 10.61
N LYS A 95 27.35 21.39 9.99
CA LYS A 95 25.93 21.49 9.64
C LYS A 95 25.47 20.74 8.36
N LYS A 96 26.39 20.38 7.44
CA LYS A 96 26.08 19.68 6.17
C LYS A 96 25.60 18.24 6.37
N HIS A 97 26.02 17.58 7.46
CA HIS A 97 25.55 16.23 7.81
C HIS A 97 24.08 16.23 8.21
N ASP A 98 23.63 17.21 9.01
CA ASP A 98 22.25 17.25 9.52
C ASP A 98 21.18 17.36 8.43
N LEU A 99 21.41 18.14 7.36
CA LEU A 99 20.48 18.26 6.22
C LEU A 99 20.45 16.98 5.38
N SER A 100 21.62 16.37 5.19
CA SER A 100 21.72 15.09 4.48
C SER A 100 20.97 14.00 5.26
N ASP A 101 21.10 13.99 6.58
CA ASP A 101 20.41 13.04 7.47
C ASP A 101 18.89 13.25 7.48
N GLU A 102 18.41 14.50 7.41
CA GLU A 102 16.97 14.76 7.25
C GLU A 102 16.43 14.30 5.89
N LEU A 103 17.17 14.52 4.80
CA LEU A 103 16.81 14.05 3.46
C LEU A 103 16.75 12.52 3.40
N VAL A 104 17.78 11.84 3.92
CA VAL A 104 17.83 10.37 4.02
C VAL A 104 16.64 9.83 4.81
N LYS A 105 16.26 10.47 5.93
CA LYS A 105 15.07 10.06 6.71
C LYS A 105 13.77 10.16 5.91
N ILE A 106 13.61 11.16 5.05
CA ILE A 106 12.42 11.34 4.23
C ILE A 106 12.39 10.31 3.11
N GLU A 107 13.53 10.07 2.45
CA GLU A 107 13.68 9.02 1.44
C GLU A 107 13.34 7.65 2.04
N ASP A 108 13.90 7.31 3.20
CA ASP A 108 13.59 6.09 3.93
C ASP A 108 12.09 5.99 4.27
N THR A 109 11.47 7.09 4.67
CA THR A 109 10.03 7.17 4.97
C THR A 109 9.20 6.94 3.71
N GLY A 110 9.60 7.55 2.59
CA GLY A 110 8.97 7.37 1.28
C GLY A 110 9.08 5.93 0.77
N ILE A 111 10.25 5.31 0.89
CA ILE A 111 10.48 3.91 0.52
C ILE A 111 9.61 2.98 1.38
N LYS A 112 9.56 3.20 2.70
CA LYS A 112 8.69 2.42 3.60
C LYS A 112 7.22 2.56 3.23
N PHE A 113 6.77 3.78 2.91
CA PHE A 113 5.40 4.03 2.49
C PHE A 113 5.06 3.30 1.18
N ALA A 114 5.93 3.41 0.16
CA ALA A 114 5.77 2.71 -1.11
C ALA A 114 5.69 1.19 -0.92
N ASN A 115 6.58 0.62 -0.09
CA ASN A 115 6.56 -0.81 0.22
C ASN A 115 5.25 -1.23 0.88
N ILE A 116 4.72 -0.45 1.83
CA ILE A 116 3.43 -0.76 2.46
C ILE A 116 2.28 -0.68 1.45
N VAL A 117 2.28 0.31 0.56
CA VAL A 117 1.29 0.40 -0.52
C VAL A 117 1.32 -0.85 -1.42
N LEU A 118 2.51 -1.29 -1.82
CA LEU A 118 2.69 -2.50 -2.62
C LEU A 118 2.22 -3.76 -1.88
N MET A 119 2.58 -3.92 -0.59
CA MET A 119 2.12 -5.06 0.22
C MET A 119 0.59 -5.09 0.33
N ARG A 120 -0.04 -3.95 0.57
CA ARG A 120 -1.51 -3.85 0.64
C ARG A 120 -2.16 -4.21 -0.69
N SER A 121 -1.63 -3.71 -1.81
CA SER A 121 -2.12 -4.05 -3.15
C SER A 121 -1.99 -5.55 -3.45
N TYR A 122 -0.84 -6.15 -3.10
CA TYR A 122 -0.63 -7.60 -3.24
C TYR A 122 -1.70 -8.40 -2.48
N ILE A 123 -1.90 -8.10 -1.19
CA ILE A 123 -2.88 -8.79 -0.34
C ILE A 123 -4.29 -8.65 -0.93
N LYS A 124 -4.67 -7.44 -1.36
CA LYS A 124 -5.99 -7.19 -1.97
C LYS A 124 -6.19 -8.01 -3.25
N GLY A 125 -5.20 -8.02 -4.15
CA GLY A 125 -5.25 -8.81 -5.38
C GLY A 125 -5.42 -10.30 -5.07
N ARG A 126 -4.58 -10.85 -4.18
CA ARG A 126 -4.67 -12.26 -3.76
C ARG A 126 -5.99 -12.61 -3.11
N LEU A 127 -6.57 -11.72 -2.30
CA LEU A 127 -7.89 -11.92 -1.70
C LEU A 127 -8.99 -11.95 -2.77
N GLN A 128 -8.89 -11.10 -3.80
CA GLN A 128 -9.86 -11.05 -4.90
C GLN A 128 -9.81 -12.29 -5.79
N ASP A 129 -8.64 -12.94 -5.90
CA ASP A 129 -8.48 -14.20 -6.63
C ASP A 129 -9.13 -15.41 -5.92
N ILE A 130 -9.51 -15.29 -4.64
CA ILE A 130 -10.12 -16.40 -3.88
C ILE A 130 -11.55 -16.62 -4.36
N THR A 131 -11.74 -17.53 -5.31
CA THR A 131 -13.08 -17.90 -5.80
C THR A 131 -13.86 -18.77 -4.82
N ALA A 132 -13.19 -19.39 -3.85
CA ALA A 132 -13.79 -20.28 -2.87
C ALA A 132 -14.57 -19.54 -1.75
N LEU A 133 -14.41 -18.22 -1.61
CA LEU A 133 -15.20 -17.37 -0.71
C LEU A 133 -16.22 -16.54 -1.50
N PRO A 134 -17.39 -16.24 -0.93
CA PRO A 134 -18.29 -15.25 -1.50
C PRO A 134 -17.60 -13.89 -1.63
N TYR A 135 -17.82 -13.20 -2.76
CA TYR A 135 -17.26 -11.87 -2.97
C TYR A 135 -17.60 -10.87 -1.86
N SER A 136 -18.80 -10.96 -1.28
CA SER A 136 -19.22 -10.12 -0.15
C SER A 136 -18.40 -10.35 1.13
N ASP A 137 -17.87 -11.55 1.32
CA ASP A 137 -17.01 -11.90 2.45
C ASP A 137 -15.57 -11.41 2.22
N ILE A 138 -15.06 -11.57 0.99
CA ILE A 138 -13.77 -11.01 0.56
C ILE A 138 -13.78 -9.49 0.70
N ARG A 139 -14.83 -8.84 0.18
CA ARG A 139 -15.00 -7.39 0.26
C ARG A 139 -15.03 -6.92 1.70
N TYR A 140 -15.75 -7.62 2.58
CA TYR A 140 -15.76 -7.30 4.00
C TYR A 140 -14.39 -7.44 4.66
N ILE A 141 -13.59 -8.47 4.31
CA ILE A 141 -12.21 -8.58 4.82
C ILE A 141 -11.39 -7.36 4.40
N ILE A 142 -11.45 -6.96 3.13
CA ILE A 142 -10.73 -5.80 2.61
C ILE A 142 -11.18 -4.52 3.35
N ASP A 143 -12.48 -4.26 3.39
CA ASP A 143 -13.04 -3.03 3.94
C ASP A 143 -12.84 -2.91 5.46
N ALA A 144 -12.88 -4.01 6.21
CA ALA A 144 -12.79 -3.99 7.68
C ALA A 144 -11.37 -4.18 8.23
N TYR A 145 -10.48 -4.86 7.50
CA TYR A 145 -9.14 -5.22 8.00
C TYR A 145 -7.97 -4.64 7.20
N ILE A 146 -8.18 -4.23 5.94
CA ILE A 146 -7.10 -3.65 5.10
C ILE A 146 -7.31 -2.15 4.90
N ASP A 147 -8.55 -1.73 4.67
CA ASP A 147 -8.88 -0.32 4.43
C ASP A 147 -9.45 0.36 5.67
N GLU A 148 -9.94 -0.41 6.64
CA GLU A 148 -10.59 0.08 7.87
C GLU A 148 -11.66 1.15 7.63
N ILE A 149 -12.33 1.08 6.48
CA ILE A 149 -13.46 1.97 6.14
C ILE A 149 -14.78 1.49 6.76
N THR A 150 -14.79 0.29 7.34
CA THR A 150 -15.94 -0.28 8.05
C THR A 150 -15.52 -0.90 9.38
N SER A 151 -16.40 -0.85 10.38
CA SER A 151 -16.13 -1.45 11.69
C SER A 151 -16.20 -2.97 11.64
N VAL A 152 -15.33 -3.62 12.42
CA VAL A 152 -15.29 -5.08 12.53
C VAL A 152 -16.53 -5.60 13.28
N SER A 153 -17.31 -6.43 12.61
CA SER A 153 -18.40 -7.22 13.20
C SER A 153 -17.87 -8.60 13.64
N THR A 154 -17.89 -8.85 14.96
CA THR A 154 -17.44 -10.12 15.56
C THR A 154 -18.21 -11.33 15.02
N THR A 155 -19.53 -11.19 14.83
CA THR A 155 -20.40 -12.24 14.28
C THR A 155 -20.06 -12.54 12.82
N LYS A 156 -19.92 -11.50 11.99
CA LYS A 156 -19.60 -11.66 10.56
C LYS A 156 -18.21 -12.25 10.38
N THR A 157 -17.22 -11.73 11.11
CA THR A 157 -15.86 -12.28 11.13
C THR A 157 -15.86 -13.75 11.53
N SER A 158 -16.59 -14.13 12.59
CA SER A 158 -16.66 -15.53 13.04
C SER A 158 -17.28 -16.46 11.99
N ARG A 159 -18.31 -16.01 11.26
CA ARG A 159 -18.90 -16.76 10.13
C ARG A 159 -17.91 -16.96 8.99
N ILE A 160 -17.17 -15.91 8.64
CA ILE A 160 -16.17 -15.95 7.56
C ILE A 160 -15.02 -16.89 7.93
N ILE A 161 -14.48 -16.80 9.15
CA ILE A 161 -13.43 -17.71 9.64
C ILE A 161 -13.89 -19.17 9.58
N LYS A 162 -15.12 -19.46 10.03
CA LYS A 162 -15.68 -20.83 9.92
C LYS A 162 -15.73 -21.31 8.47
N SER A 163 -16.05 -20.43 7.53
CA SER A 163 -16.12 -20.75 6.10
C SER A 163 -14.73 -21.00 5.51
N ILE A 164 -13.74 -20.19 5.89
CA ILE A 164 -12.33 -20.35 5.52
C ILE A 164 -11.81 -21.70 6.01
N LEU A 165 -12.03 -22.03 7.28
CA LEU A 165 -11.63 -23.31 7.88
C LEU A 165 -12.30 -24.51 7.19
N LYS A 166 -13.62 -24.43 6.96
CA LYS A 166 -14.38 -25.51 6.32
C LYS A 166 -13.90 -25.81 4.91
N LYS A 167 -13.47 -24.78 4.19
CA LYS A 167 -13.01 -24.87 2.79
C LYS A 167 -11.48 -24.94 2.66
N SER A 168 -10.76 -25.00 3.78
CA SER A 168 -9.29 -24.99 3.84
C SER A 168 -8.66 -23.88 2.99
N ILE A 169 -9.23 -22.68 3.06
CA ILE A 169 -8.77 -21.54 2.26
C ILE A 169 -7.56 -20.90 2.94
N GLU A 170 -6.50 -20.70 2.17
CA GLU A 170 -5.35 -19.93 2.61
C GLU A 170 -5.56 -18.44 2.34
N LEU A 171 -5.35 -17.62 3.37
CA LEU A 171 -5.34 -16.17 3.22
C LEU A 171 -3.91 -15.68 2.92
N PRO A 172 -3.73 -14.69 2.02
CA PRO A 172 -2.42 -14.12 1.74
C PRO A 172 -1.83 -13.47 2.98
N THR A 173 -0.58 -13.74 3.32
CA THR A 173 0.04 -13.18 4.53
C THR A 173 0.85 -11.92 4.23
N VAL A 174 1.05 -11.08 5.24
CA VAL A 174 1.96 -9.92 5.13
C VAL A 174 3.39 -10.36 4.83
N GLU A 175 3.82 -11.53 5.33
CA GLU A 175 5.17 -12.03 5.06
C GLU A 175 5.35 -12.49 3.61
N GLN A 176 4.33 -13.11 3.00
CA GLN A 176 4.32 -13.36 1.56
C GLN A 176 4.40 -12.05 0.76
N ALA A 177 3.69 -11.01 1.21
CA ALA A 177 3.72 -9.70 0.58
C ALA A 177 5.10 -9.02 0.68
N LYS A 178 5.83 -9.21 1.80
CA LYS A 178 7.20 -8.71 1.95
C LYS A 178 8.17 -9.41 0.99
N LEU A 179 8.08 -10.73 0.89
CA LEU A 179 8.91 -11.50 -0.04
C LEU A 179 8.69 -11.07 -1.49
N TYR A 180 7.44 -10.76 -1.87
CA TYR A 180 7.10 -10.25 -3.20
C TYR A 180 7.80 -8.93 -3.56
N ILE A 181 8.12 -8.08 -2.59
CA ILE A 181 8.76 -6.78 -2.84
C ILE A 181 10.29 -6.91 -2.90
N GLN A 182 10.85 -7.95 -2.26
CA GLN A 182 12.29 -8.18 -2.19
C GLN A 182 12.84 -8.92 -3.41
N ASN A 183 11.97 -9.59 -4.17
CA ASN A 183 12.29 -10.33 -5.40
C ASN A 183 12.01 -9.48 -6.64
#